data_AF-A0A356I6L2-F1
#
_entry.id   AF-A0A356I6L2-F1
#
_cell.length_a   1.000
_cell.length_b   1.000
_cell.length_c   1.000
_cell.angle_alpha   90.00
_cell.angle_beta   90.00
_cell.angle_gamma   90.00
#
_symmetry.space_group_name_H-M   'P 1'
#
loop_
_entity.id
_entity.type
_entity.pdbx_description
1 polymer ?
#
loop_
_entity_poly.entity_id
_entity_poly.type
_entity_poly.pdbx_seq_one_letter_code
_entity_poly.pdbx_strand_id
1 'polypeptide(L)'
;MNLAERLLDAGVPILGTSPQSIAAAEDREQFRQLLDKLKLKQPESATAKTVVEADQIAKQIGFPVMIRPSFVLGGRAMMVAYEEEDLEPFVKAAFAASPEHPV
;
A
#
# COMPACT_ATOMS: atom_id res chain seq x y z
N MET A 1 -2.04 11.25 9.56
CA MET A 1 -0.63 11.46 9.94
C MET A 1 0.15 11.78 8.67
N ASN A 2 -0.12 12.93 8.04
CA ASN A 2 0.62 13.34 6.84
C ASN A 2 0.61 14.87 6.73
N LEU A 3 1.60 15.52 7.34
CA LEU A 3 1.71 16.97 7.44
C LEU A 3 2.72 17.54 6.42
N ALA A 4 3.61 16.70 5.88
CA ALA A 4 4.73 17.11 5.06
C ALA A 4 4.29 17.79 3.75
N GLU A 5 3.30 17.22 3.05
CA GLU A 5 2.73 17.83 1.84
C GLU A 5 2.05 19.16 2.15
N ARG A 6 1.21 19.20 3.19
CA ARG A 6 0.50 20.42 3.60
C ARG A 6 1.44 21.55 4.02
N LEU A 7 2.58 21.21 4.63
CA LEU A 7 3.62 22.18 4.99
C LEU A 7 4.34 22.70 3.75
N LEU A 8 4.66 21.80 2.80
CA LEU A 8 5.25 22.20 1.53
C LEU A 8 4.32 23.13 0.74
N ASP A 9 3.02 22.81 0.66
CA ASP A 9 2.00 23.65 0.02
C ASP A 9 1.82 25.00 0.71
N ALA A 10 2.03 25.05 2.02
CA ALA A 10 2.05 26.29 2.80
C ALA A 10 3.36 27.10 2.65
N GLY A 11 4.31 26.63 1.83
CA GLY A 11 5.59 27.29 1.58
C GLY A 11 6.66 27.06 2.64
N VAL A 12 6.46 26.11 3.55
CA VAL A 12 7.46 25.77 4.57
C VAL A 12 8.58 24.95 3.91
N PRO A 13 9.85 25.35 4.04
CA PRO A 13 10.96 24.59 3.49
C PRO A 13 11.12 23.26 4.23
N ILE A 14 10.93 22.15 3.53
CA ILE A 14 11.17 20.80 4.05
C ILE A 14 12.64 20.45 3.84
N LEU A 15 13.33 20.12 4.93
CA LEU A 15 14.73 19.67 4.90
C LEU A 15 14.81 18.15 4.89
N GLY A 16 15.83 17.59 4.22
CA GLY A 16 16.05 16.15 4.11
C GLY A 16 15.30 15.52 2.94
N THR A 17 14.67 14.36 3.16
CA THR A 17 13.92 13.64 2.12
C THR A 17 12.67 14.42 1.72
N SER A 18 12.49 14.66 0.42
CA SER A 18 11.34 15.43 -0.07
C SER A 18 10.01 14.72 0.20
N PRO A 19 8.89 15.46 0.42
CA PRO A 19 7.57 14.85 0.56
C PRO A 19 7.20 13.92 -0.59
N GLN A 20 7.58 14.26 -1.82
CA GLN A 20 7.36 13.41 -3.00
C GLN A 20 8.12 12.08 -2.90
N SER A 21 9.36 12.09 -2.40
CA SER A 21 10.14 10.87 -2.21
C SER A 21 9.57 9.99 -1.10
N ILE A 22 9.04 10.62 -0.04
CA ILE A 22 8.34 9.90 1.04
C ILE A 22 7.06 9.26 0.50
N ALA A 23 6.23 10.02 -0.23
CA ALA A 23 5.00 9.53 -0.82
C ALA A 23 5.25 8.35 -1.77
N ALA A 24 6.28 8.43 -2.62
CA ALA A 24 6.66 7.34 -3.52
C ALA A 24 7.09 6.05 -2.79
N ALA A 25 7.56 6.15 -1.54
CA ALA A 25 7.92 4.99 -0.73
C ALA A 25 6.74 4.42 0.09
N GLU A 26 5.83 5.29 0.52
CA GLU A 26 4.64 4.93 1.31
C GLU A 26 3.49 4.39 0.46
N ASP A 27 3.38 4.84 -0.80
CA ASP A 27 2.45 4.34 -1.81
C ASP A 27 2.97 3.03 -2.40
N ARG A 28 2.20 1.95 -2.24
CA ARG A 28 2.61 0.60 -2.67
C ARG A 28 2.69 0.45 -4.18
N GLU A 29 1.85 1.15 -4.94
CA GLU A 29 1.88 1.09 -6.40
C GLU A 29 3.12 1.80 -6.93
N GLN A 30 3.40 3.02 -6.43
CA GLN A 30 4.58 3.79 -6.82
C GLN A 30 5.87 3.06 -6.43
N PHE A 31 5.91 2.46 -5.24
CA PHE A 31 7.06 1.69 -4.80
C PHE A 31 7.31 0.45 -5.68
N ARG A 32 6.25 -0.28 -6.05
CA ARG A 32 6.35 -1.42 -6.98
C ARG A 32 6.92 -0.99 -8.33
N GLN A 33 6.38 0.08 -8.90
CA GLN A 33 6.85 0.63 -10.18
C GLN A 33 8.30 1.12 -10.12
N LEU A 34 8.73 1.68 -8.98
CA LEU A 34 10.11 2.08 -8.76
C LEU A 34 11.06 0.87 -8.77
N LEU A 35 10.70 -0.22 -8.09
CA LEU A 35 11.49 -1.45 -8.09
C LEU A 35 11.59 -2.06 -9.49
N ASP A 36 10.50 -2.05 -10.26
CA ASP A 36 10.49 -2.50 -11.66
C ASP A 36 11.44 -1.66 -12.53
N LYS A 37 11.36 -0.34 -12.41
CA LYS A 37 12.25 0.60 -13.11
C LYS A 37 13.72 0.35 -12.77
N LEU A 38 14.01 0.04 -11.51
CA LEU A 38 15.36 -0.26 -11.02
C LEU A 38 15.81 -1.70 -11.30
N LYS A 39 14.92 -2.54 -11.86
CA LYS A 39 15.16 -3.97 -12.12
C LYS A 39 15.55 -4.75 -10.86
N LEU A 40 14.95 -4.38 -9.73
CA LEU A 40 15.11 -5.08 -8.46
C LEU A 40 14.07 -6.18 -8.33
N LYS A 41 14.41 -7.24 -7.61
CA LYS A 41 13.48 -8.35 -7.38
C LYS A 41 12.41 -7.94 -6.37
N GLN A 42 11.17 -8.27 -6.67
CA GLN A 42 10.03 -8.15 -5.76
C GLN A 42 9.06 -9.32 -5.98
N PRO A 43 8.26 -9.69 -4.96
CA PRO A 43 7.17 -10.64 -5.15
C PRO A 43 6.14 -10.11 -6.15
N GLU A 44 5.42 -11.03 -6.80
CA GLU A 44 4.24 -10.67 -7.57
C GLU A 44 3.22 -9.98 -6.66
N SER A 45 2.78 -8.80 -7.09
CA SER A 45 1.92 -7.94 -6.28
C SER A 45 1.15 -6.95 -7.15
N ALA A 46 -0.02 -6.55 -6.67
CA ALA A 46 -0.82 -5.47 -7.23
C ALA A 46 -1.56 -4.76 -6.09
N THR A 47 -2.15 -3.60 -6.40
CA THR A 47 -2.90 -2.78 -5.45
C THR A 47 -4.39 -2.84 -5.75
N ALA A 48 -5.22 -2.89 -4.70
CA ALA A 48 -6.67 -2.92 -4.81
C ALA A 48 -7.31 -1.70 -4.13
N LYS A 49 -8.38 -1.18 -4.72
CA LYS A 49 -9.24 -0.13 -4.14
C LYS A 49 -10.60 -0.65 -3.71
N THR A 50 -10.94 -1.87 -4.10
CA THR A 50 -12.18 -2.54 -3.71
C THR A 50 -11.91 -3.97 -3.27
N VAL A 51 -12.84 -4.54 -2.49
CA VAL A 51 -12.76 -5.96 -2.09
C VAL A 51 -12.77 -6.87 -3.32
N VAL A 52 -13.55 -6.53 -4.34
CA VAL A 52 -13.66 -7.31 -5.58
C VAL A 52 -12.33 -7.33 -6.35
N GLU A 53 -11.66 -6.19 -6.47
CA GLU A 53 -10.32 -6.12 -7.08
C GLU A 53 -9.31 -6.93 -6.27
N ALA A 54 -9.34 -6.84 -4.94
CA ALA A 54 -8.43 -7.57 -4.07
C ALA A 54 -8.60 -9.09 -4.23
N ASP A 55 -9.84 -9.58 -4.33
CA ASP A 55 -10.17 -10.98 -4.59
C ASP A 55 -9.62 -11.47 -5.94
N GLN A 56 -9.83 -10.68 -7.00
CA GLN A 56 -9.31 -11.01 -8.33
C GLN A 56 -7.79 -11.07 -8.35
N ILE A 57 -7.12 -10.10 -7.72
CA ILE A 57 -5.66 -10.05 -7.61
C ILE A 57 -5.14 -11.26 -6.82
N ALA A 58 -5.76 -11.59 -5.68
CA ALA A 58 -5.36 -12.71 -4.86
C ALA A 58 -5.47 -14.05 -5.61
N LYS A 59 -6.54 -14.24 -6.39
CA LYS A 59 -6.73 -15.42 -7.26
C LYS A 59 -5.70 -15.51 -8.38
N GLN A 60 -5.23 -14.37 -8.89
CA GLN A 60 -4.18 -14.32 -9.92
C GLN A 60 -2.79 -14.66 -9.33
N ILE A 61 -2.45 -14.10 -8.16
CA ILE A 61 -1.17 -14.33 -7.49
C ILE A 61 -1.09 -15.75 -6.89
N GLY A 62 -2.21 -16.24 -6.35
CA GLY A 62 -2.30 -17.51 -5.63
C GLY A 62 -2.00 -17.39 -4.14
N PHE A 63 -2.71 -18.18 -3.33
CA PHE A 63 -2.56 -18.18 -1.88
C PHE A 63 -1.33 -18.97 -1.39
N PRO A 64 -0.75 -18.59 -0.24
CA PRO A 64 -1.14 -17.48 0.63
C PRO A 64 -0.72 -16.11 0.09
N VAL A 65 -1.51 -15.06 0.37
CA VAL A 65 -1.24 -13.67 -0.05
C VAL A 65 -1.10 -12.73 1.16
N MET A 66 -0.19 -11.77 1.07
CA MET A 66 0.01 -10.72 2.09
C MET A 66 -0.76 -9.46 1.71
N ILE A 67 -1.73 -9.06 2.55
CA ILE A 67 -2.48 -7.81 2.43
C ILE A 67 -1.70 -6.73 3.16
N ARG A 68 -1.38 -5.62 2.48
CA ARG A 68 -0.52 -4.58 3.03
C ARG A 68 -1.00 -3.17 2.66
N PRO A 69 -1.73 -2.48 3.56
CA PRO A 69 -2.15 -1.11 3.33
C PRO A 69 -0.97 -0.17 3.02
N SER A 70 -1.23 0.84 2.20
CA SER A 70 -0.32 1.99 2.03
C SER A 70 -0.42 2.94 3.23
N PHE A 71 0.63 3.72 3.49
CA PHE A 71 0.67 4.77 4.54
C PHE A 71 0.37 4.28 5.98
N VAL A 72 0.70 3.02 6.30
CA VAL A 72 0.62 2.46 7.66
C VAL A 72 2.00 2.06 8.17
N LEU A 73 2.25 2.34 9.45
CA LEU A 73 3.47 1.97 10.17
C LEU A 73 3.20 0.82 11.15
N GLY A 74 4.24 0.04 11.46
CA GLY A 74 4.19 -1.00 12.50
C GLY A 74 3.33 -2.22 12.16
N GLY A 75 3.07 -2.49 10.88
CA GLY A 75 2.28 -3.65 10.47
C GLY A 75 0.77 -3.51 10.73
N ARG A 76 0.28 -2.30 11.02
CA ARG A 76 -1.14 -2.06 11.30
C ARG A 76 -2.01 -2.55 10.13
N ALA A 77 -2.93 -3.47 10.44
CA ALA A 77 -3.85 -4.09 9.48
C ALA A 77 -3.16 -4.84 8.31
N MET A 78 -1.90 -5.24 8.48
CA MET A 78 -1.27 -6.22 7.58
C MET A 78 -1.69 -7.62 8.00
N MET A 79 -2.13 -8.43 7.06
CA MET A 79 -2.57 -9.80 7.32
C MET A 79 -2.18 -10.73 6.18
N VAL A 80 -1.96 -12.00 6.52
CA VAL A 80 -1.74 -13.06 5.53
C VAL A 80 -3.06 -13.81 5.37
N ALA A 81 -3.66 -13.73 4.19
CA ALA A 81 -4.81 -14.56 3.82
C ALA A 81 -4.27 -15.89 3.28
N TYR A 82 -4.74 -16.99 3.87
CA TYR A 82 -4.36 -18.34 3.47
C TYR A 82 -5.36 -18.94 2.51
N GLU A 83 -6.63 -18.51 2.60
CA GLU A 83 -7.74 -18.97 1.76
C GLU A 83 -8.61 -17.79 1.31
N GLU A 84 -9.56 -18.04 0.42
CA GLU A 84 -10.41 -16.99 -0.17
C GLU A 84 -11.32 -16.34 0.89
N GLU A 85 -11.80 -17.13 1.84
CA GLU A 85 -12.69 -16.70 2.93
C GLU A 85 -12.02 -15.67 3.87
N ASP A 86 -10.69 -15.64 3.92
CA ASP A 86 -9.92 -14.69 4.72
C ASP A 86 -9.93 -13.27 4.12
N LEU A 87 -10.13 -13.14 2.80
CA LEU A 87 -9.86 -11.90 2.08
C LEU A 87 -10.81 -10.77 2.46
N GLU A 88 -12.11 -10.99 2.37
CA GLU A 88 -13.10 -9.94 2.61
C GLU A 88 -12.97 -9.28 4.00
N PRO A 89 -12.91 -10.02 5.12
CA PRO A 89 -12.74 -9.38 6.43
C PRO A 89 -11.40 -8.66 6.54
N PHE A 90 -10.34 -9.19 5.94
CA PHE A 90 -9.01 -8.60 6.04
C PHE A 90 -8.85 -7.32 5.21
N VAL A 91 -9.36 -7.33 3.99
CA VAL A 91 -9.38 -6.17 3.10
C VAL A 91 -10.25 -5.04 3.67
N LYS A 92 -11.40 -5.36 4.27
CA LYS A 92 -12.22 -4.36 4.97
C LYS A 92 -11.48 -3.72 6.15
N ALA A 93 -10.76 -4.52 6.94
CA ALA A 93 -9.95 -4.01 8.04
C ALA A 93 -8.79 -3.13 7.53
N ALA A 94 -8.17 -3.52 6.41
CA ALA A 94 -7.12 -2.78 5.74
C ALA A 94 -7.61 -1.40 5.25
N PHE A 95 -8.76 -1.34 4.57
CA PHE A 95 -9.38 -0.08 4.16
C PHE A 95 -9.79 0.78 5.36
N ALA A 96 -10.31 0.20 6.44
CA ALA A 96 -10.62 0.96 7.64
C ALA A 96 -9.37 1.59 8.30
N ALA A 97 -8.22 0.93 8.19
CA ALA A 97 -6.95 1.44 8.70
C ALA A 97 -6.34 2.53 7.79
N SER A 98 -6.63 2.50 6.49
CA SER A 98 -6.13 3.43 5.49
C SER A 98 -7.23 3.84 4.49
N PRO A 99 -8.22 4.67 4.90
CA PRO A 99 -9.45 4.87 4.12
C PRO A 99 -9.27 5.51 2.75
N GLU A 100 -8.23 6.33 2.59
CA GLU A 100 -7.97 7.08 1.36
C GLU A 100 -6.91 6.42 0.48
N HIS A 101 -6.41 5.25 0.88
CA HIS A 101 -5.27 4.63 0.23
C HIS A 101 -5.56 3.19 -0.20
N PRO A 102 -5.01 2.76 -1.35
CA PRO A 102 -5.13 1.39 -1.80
C PRO A 102 -4.36 0.43 -0.89
N VAL A 103 -4.80 -0.82 -0.89
CA VAL A 103 -4.24 -1.95 -0.14
C VAL A 103 -3.55 -2.95 -1.04
#